data_AF-A0AAV6C4N3-F1
#
_entry.id   AF-A0AAV6C4N3-F1
#
_cell.length_a   1.000
_cell.length_b   1.000
_cell.length_c   1.000
_cell.angle_alpha   90.00
_cell.angle_beta   90.00
_cell.angle_gamma   90.00
#
_symmetry.space_group_name_H-M   'P 1'
#
loop_
_entity.id
_entity.type
_entity.pdbx_description
1 polymer ?
#
loop_
_entity_poly.entity_id
_entity_poly.type
_entity_poly.pdbx_seq_one_letter_code
_entity_poly.pdbx_strand_id
1 'polypeptide(L)' 'MSAEPAHEEKQSHEAPPAGGPVLHRVCIQCNNMFTVTPDRYDVKQCPNCHKG' A
#
# COMPACT_ATOMS: atom_id res chain seq x y z
N MET A 1 -40.15 -9.00 8.61
CA MET A 1 -39.16 -9.54 9.57
C MET A 1 -38.01 -10.05 8.72
N SER A 2 -36.74 -9.70 8.81
CA SER A 2 -35.96 -8.64 9.45
C SER A 2 -34.63 -8.60 8.68
N ALA A 3 -33.91 -7.49 8.78
CA ALA A 3 -32.78 -7.07 7.95
C ALA A 3 -31.62 -8.07 7.76
N GLU A 4 -30.93 -7.91 6.63
CA GLU A 4 -29.64 -8.51 6.28
C GLU A 4 -28.56 -8.10 7.30
N PRO A 5 -27.75 -9.04 7.84
CA PRO A 5 -26.54 -8.67 8.55
C PRO A 5 -25.39 -8.50 7.56
N ALA A 6 -25.11 -7.26 7.17
CA ALA A 6 -23.78 -6.86 6.73
C ALA A 6 -22.83 -6.96 7.92
N HIS A 7 -21.99 -8.00 7.95
CA HIS A 7 -20.86 -8.13 8.86
C HIS A 7 -19.60 -7.97 8.00
N GLU A 8 -19.12 -6.75 7.82
CA GLU A 8 -18.11 -6.13 8.69
C GLU A 8 -16.79 -6.91 8.63
N GLU A 9 -16.03 -6.70 7.54
CA GLU A 9 -14.64 -7.13 7.43
C GLU A 9 -13.80 -6.30 8.40
N LYS A 10 -13.78 -6.73 9.66
CA LYS A 10 -12.80 -6.25 10.63
C LYS A 10 -11.46 -6.90 10.34
N GLN A 11 -10.81 -6.48 9.26
CA GLN A 11 -9.37 -6.67 9.19
C GLN A 11 -8.76 -5.71 10.21
N SER A 12 -8.62 -6.22 11.43
CA SER A 12 -7.90 -5.56 12.52
C SER A 12 -6.42 -5.50 12.14
N HIS A 13 -6.07 -4.58 11.26
CA HIS A 13 -4.70 -4.11 11.15
C HIS A 13 -4.48 -3.19 12.34
N GLU A 14 -3.83 -3.74 13.36
CA GLU A 14 -2.95 -3.00 14.27
C GLU A 14 -2.58 -1.63 13.72
N ALA A 15 -2.91 -0.57 14.46
CA ALA A 15 -2.67 0.81 14.05
C ALA A 15 -1.21 0.96 13.56
N PRO A 16 -0.97 1.37 12.30
CA PRO A 16 0.39 1.50 11.82
C PRO A 16 1.14 2.53 12.68
N PRO A 17 2.35 2.23 13.16
CA PRO A 17 3.07 3.07 14.09
C PRO A 17 3.43 4.40 13.42
N ALA A 18 2.83 5.51 13.87
CA ALA A 18 3.21 6.92 13.62
C ALA A 18 3.89 7.21 12.26
N GLY A 19 3.42 6.61 11.18
CA GLY A 19 4.02 6.64 9.86
C GLY A 19 2.89 6.62 8.83
N GLY A 20 2.92 7.57 7.89
CA GLY A 20 1.85 7.76 6.91
C GLY A 20 1.53 6.50 6.09
N PRO A 21 0.47 6.54 5.26
CA PRO A 21 0.05 5.38 4.47
C PRO A 21 1.22 4.87 3.62
N VAL A 22 1.53 3.58 3.69
CA VAL A 22 2.54 2.96 2.83
C VAL A 22 1.90 2.69 1.47
N LEU A 23 2.38 3.34 0.41
CA LEU A 23 1.91 3.08 -0.94
C LEU A 23 2.69 1.91 -1.54
N HIS A 24 2.00 0.97 -2.15
CA HIS A 24 2.64 -0.10 -2.90
C HIS A 24 2.61 0.22 -4.39
N ARG A 25 3.75 0.13 -5.08
CA ARG A 25 3.91 0.38 -6.51
C ARG A 25 4.50 -0.83 -7.21
N VAL A 26 4.15 -1.02 -8.49
CA VAL A 26 4.66 -2.11 -9.31
C VAL A 26 5.48 -1.54 -10.46
N CYS A 27 6.73 -1.95 -10.56
CA CYS A 27 7.55 -1.71 -11.73
C CYS A 27 7.29 -2.81 -12.76
N ILE A 28 6.64 -2.45 -13.87
CA ILE A 28 6.30 -3.40 -14.95
C ILE A 28 7.57 -4.01 -15.58
N GLN A 29 8.62 -3.21 -15.76
CA GLN A 29 9.87 -3.67 -16.39
C GLN A 29 10.59 -4.76 -15.58
N CYS A 30 10.60 -4.62 -14.26
CA CYS A 30 11.21 -5.62 -13.37
C CYS A 30 10.20 -6.65 -12.86
N ASN A 31 8.92 -6.50 -13.21
CA ASN A 31 7.80 -7.18 -12.57
C ASN A 31 7.94 -7.20 -11.03
N ASN A 32 8.33 -6.06 -10.45
CA ASN A 32 8.69 -5.96 -9.04
C ASN A 32 7.75 -5.00 -8.31
N MET A 33 7.16 -5.48 -7.21
CA MET A 33 6.37 -4.66 -6.30
C MET A 33 7.27 -4.09 -5.21
N PHE A 34 7.17 -2.78 -4.95
CA PHE A 34 7.95 -2.08 -3.94
C PHE A 34 7.11 -1.05 -3.21
N THR A 35 7.50 -0.74 -1.98
CA THR A 35 6.81 0.24 -1.12
C THR A 35 7.42 1.61 -1.29
N VAL A 36 6.57 2.64 -1.27
CA VAL A 36 6.97 4.04 -1.23
C VAL A 36 6.20 4.76 -0.14
N THR A 37 6.87 5.63 0.58
CA THR A 37 6.23 6.51 1.56
C THR A 37 5.80 7.82 0.86
N PRO A 38 4.69 8.44 1.30
CA PRO A 38 4.19 9.68 0.70
C PRO A 38 5.14 10.86 0.94
N ASP A 39 5.96 10.81 1.99
CA ASP A 39 7.04 11.77 2.27
C ASP A 39 8.15 11.74 1.22
N ARG A 40 8.40 10.57 0.62
CA ARG A 40 9.42 10.36 -0.42
C ARG A 40 8.82 10.15 -1.80
N TYR A 41 7.67 10.78 -2.05
CA TYR A 41 6.94 10.69 -3.32
C TYR A 41 7.75 11.20 -4.53
N ASP A 42 8.81 11.98 -4.33
CA ASP A 42 9.68 12.40 -5.43
C ASP A 42 10.61 11.27 -5.92
N VAL A 43 10.95 10.31 -5.04
CA VAL A 43 11.85 9.18 -5.33
C VAL A 43 11.05 7.89 -5.53
N LYS A 44 10.19 7.83 -6.56
CA LYS A 44 9.38 6.63 -6.88
C LYS A 44 10.07 5.65 -7.83
N GLN A 45 11.38 5.66 -7.86
CA GLN A 45 12.11 4.78 -8.77
C GLN A 45 12.08 3.36 -8.21
N CYS A 46 11.84 2.38 -9.08
CA CYS A 46 11.94 0.97 -8.70
C CYS A 46 13.35 0.69 -8.15
N PRO A 47 13.50 0.04 -6.99
CA PRO A 47 14.83 -0.23 -6.40
C PRO A 47 15.71 -1.15 -7.26
N ASN A 48 15.15 -1.84 -8.24
CA ASN A 48 15.90 -2.78 -9.08
C ASN A 48 16.50 -2.13 -10.32
N CYS A 49 15.72 -1.32 -11.05
CA CYS A 49 16.17 -0.69 -12.29
C CYS A 49 16.32 0.83 -12.18
N HIS A 50 15.93 1.39 -11.02
CA HIS A 50 15.83 2.82 -10.77
C HIS A 50 14.98 3.56 -11.82
N LYS A 51 14.03 2.83 -12.43
CA LYS A 51 13.03 3.37 -13.37
C LYS A 51 11.64 3.32 -12.74
N GLY A 52 10.87 4.36 -12.95
CA GLY A 52 9.54 4.54 -12.35
C GLY A 52 9.19 6.00 -12.30
#